data_AF-A0A2N1DS73-F1
#
_entry.id   AF-A0A2N1DS73-F1
#
_cell.length_a   1.000
_cell.length_b   1.000
_cell.length_c   1.000
_cell.angle_alpha   90.00
_cell.angle_beta   90.00
_cell.angle_gamma   90.00
#
_symmetry.space_group_name_H-M   'P 1'
#
loop_
_entity.id
_entity.type
_entity.pdbx_description
1 polymer ?
#
loop_
_entity_poly.entity_id
_entity_poly.type
_entity_poly.pdbx_seq_one_letter_code
_entity_poly.pdbx_strand_id
1 'polypeptide(L)'
;MPNIKCHKIIHFLFMLWGLSFISACNAISPSVVTSITNNNAYYHLKYSLTKEKITYIDSFTSEQFIINGGQFEIRLKKSEFPISASNCKSDLILRMPWTNPEIVNSHIFIAEKYKIYNDIQNLTRSSQPNAVDIYVELNPYVEFKKGEFNLTQCNIYFRQSKGQYISKIGNLK
;
A
#
# COMPACT_ATOMS: atom_id res chain seq x y z
N MET A 1 -24.06 68.12 4.31
CA MET A 1 -25.02 68.62 3.31
C MET A 1 -24.23 69.17 2.13
N PRO A 2 -24.76 69.18 0.89
CA PRO A 2 -25.23 68.11 0.00
C PRO A 2 -24.25 68.04 -1.23
N ASN A 3 -24.38 67.28 -2.32
CA ASN A 3 -25.55 66.93 -3.11
C ASN A 3 -25.25 65.77 -4.07
N ILE A 4 -26.33 65.08 -4.40
CA ILE A 4 -26.54 63.85 -5.15
C ILE A 4 -26.43 64.11 -6.66
N LYS A 5 -26.00 63.10 -7.45
CA LYS A 5 -26.69 62.75 -8.70
C LYS A 5 -26.63 61.23 -8.94
N CYS A 6 -27.79 60.61 -8.75
CA CYS A 6 -28.14 59.25 -9.14
C CYS A 6 -28.95 59.35 -10.43
N HIS A 7 -28.65 58.55 -11.45
CA HIS A 7 -29.60 57.96 -12.42
C HIS A 7 -28.84 57.24 -13.56
N LYS A 8 -28.95 55.91 -13.62
CA LYS A 8 -29.85 55.24 -14.57
C LYS A 8 -29.80 53.73 -14.35
N ILE A 9 -31.00 53.20 -14.15
CA ILE A 9 -31.36 51.79 -14.11
C ILE A 9 -31.12 51.18 -15.49
N ILE A 10 -30.36 50.10 -15.55
CA ILE A 10 -30.50 49.09 -16.61
C ILE A 10 -30.69 47.76 -15.90
N HIS A 11 -31.91 47.24 -15.96
CA HIS A 11 -32.22 45.85 -15.73
C HIS A 11 -31.47 45.01 -16.75
N PHE A 12 -30.60 44.12 -16.29
CA PHE A 12 -30.23 42.94 -17.07
C PHE A 12 -30.35 41.72 -16.17
N LEU A 13 -31.46 41.01 -16.36
CA LEU A 13 -31.59 39.61 -15.97
C LEU A 13 -30.45 38.84 -16.63
N PHE A 14 -29.57 38.24 -15.82
CA PHE A 14 -28.88 37.01 -16.20
C PHE A 14 -29.01 36.04 -15.03
N MET A 15 -30.04 35.20 -15.09
CA MET A 15 -29.84 33.81 -14.73
C MET A 15 -28.69 33.29 -15.59
N LEU A 16 -27.69 32.65 -15.00
CA LEU A 16 -27.26 31.29 -15.36
C LEU A 16 -25.97 30.94 -14.61
N TRP A 17 -26.05 29.79 -13.93
CA TRP A 17 -24.99 28.80 -13.80
C TRP A 17 -23.90 29.08 -12.76
N GLY A 18 -24.19 28.57 -11.56
CA GLY A 18 -23.14 28.08 -10.66
C GLY A 18 -22.33 27.01 -11.38
N LEU A 19 -21.12 27.38 -11.78
CA LEU A 19 -20.07 26.45 -12.15
C LEU A 19 -19.56 25.82 -10.85
N SER A 20 -20.25 24.78 -10.40
CA SER A 20 -19.66 23.78 -9.53
C SER A 20 -18.47 23.19 -10.28
N PHE A 21 -17.26 23.65 -9.95
CA PHE A 21 -16.04 22.93 -10.29
C PHE A 21 -16.07 21.61 -9.52
N ILE A 22 -16.76 20.61 -10.09
CA ILE A 22 -16.58 19.21 -9.71
C ILE A 22 -15.15 18.91 -10.16
N SER A 23 -14.20 19.11 -9.25
CA SER A 23 -12.87 18.56 -9.39
C SER A 23 -13.05 17.05 -9.37
N ALA A 24 -13.22 16.47 -10.57
CA ALA A 24 -13.22 15.04 -10.76
C ALA A 24 -11.82 14.56 -10.38
N CYS A 25 -11.67 14.21 -9.12
CA CYS A 25 -10.51 13.48 -8.64
C CYS A 25 -10.57 12.14 -9.37
N ASN A 26 -9.85 12.03 -10.49
CA ASN A 26 -9.63 10.75 -11.14
C ASN A 26 -8.92 9.88 -10.10
N ALA A 27 -9.66 8.96 -9.49
CA ALA A 27 -9.10 7.95 -8.62
C ALA A 27 -8.14 7.12 -9.48
N ILE A 28 -6.84 7.39 -9.35
CA ILE A 28 -5.81 6.59 -9.98
C ILE A 28 -5.94 5.21 -9.38
N SER A 29 -6.47 4.26 -10.15
CA SER A 29 -6.51 2.86 -9.75
C SER A 29 -5.09 2.42 -9.38
N PRO A 30 -4.90 1.69 -8.27
CA PRO A 30 -3.57 1.19 -7.92
C PRO A 30 -2.96 0.45 -9.10
N SER A 31 -1.70 0.74 -9.40
CA SER A 31 -0.96 0.08 -10.47
C SER A 31 -0.57 -1.33 -10.02
N VAL A 32 -1.52 -2.26 -10.13
CA VAL A 32 -1.28 -3.69 -9.95
C VAL A 32 -0.64 -4.22 -11.23
N VAL A 33 0.54 -4.83 -11.09
CA VAL A 33 1.28 -5.45 -12.19
C VAL A 33 1.10 -6.96 -12.12
N THR A 34 0.65 -7.54 -13.22
CA THR A 34 0.51 -8.98 -13.38
C THR A 34 1.79 -9.59 -13.96
N SER A 35 2.30 -10.66 -13.35
CA SER A 35 3.34 -11.53 -13.91
C SER A 35 2.80 -12.95 -14.06
N ILE A 36 3.21 -13.67 -15.11
CA ILE A 36 2.84 -15.07 -15.32
C ILE A 36 4.07 -15.95 -15.07
N THR A 37 3.93 -16.93 -14.18
CA THR A 37 4.96 -17.94 -13.91
C THR A 37 4.29 -19.31 -13.82
N ASN A 38 4.77 -20.31 -14.56
CA ASN A 38 4.21 -21.67 -14.58
C ASN A 38 2.68 -21.69 -14.79
N ASN A 39 2.19 -20.91 -15.76
CA ASN A 39 0.76 -20.72 -16.07
C ASN A 39 -0.10 -20.13 -14.94
N ASN A 40 0.51 -19.64 -13.86
CA ASN A 40 -0.18 -18.95 -12.77
C ASN A 40 0.05 -17.43 -12.87
N ALA A 41 -1.02 -16.67 -12.67
CA ALA A 41 -0.97 -15.22 -12.58
C ALA A 41 -0.68 -14.77 -11.15
N TYR A 42 0.31 -13.89 -11.01
CA TYR A 42 0.68 -13.25 -9.75
C TYR A 42 0.51 -11.74 -9.87
N TYR A 43 -0.07 -11.13 -8.85
CA TYR A 43 -0.46 -9.72 -8.83
C TYR A 43 0.36 -8.97 -7.80
N HIS A 44 1.13 -7.98 -8.28
CA HIS A 44 2.10 -7.25 -7.49
C HIS A 44 1.75 -5.77 -7.42
N LEU A 45 2.02 -5.17 -6.27
CA LEU A 45 1.82 -3.75 -6.04
C LEU A 45 3.07 -3.16 -5.39
N LYS A 46 3.55 -2.04 -5.92
CA LYS A 46 4.44 -1.14 -5.17
C LYS A 46 3.57 -0.30 -4.24
N TYR A 47 3.83 -0.36 -2.94
CA TYR A 47 3.03 0.33 -1.92
C TYR A 47 3.92 1.22 -1.06
N SER A 48 3.61 2.51 -1.02
CA SER A 48 4.34 3.48 -0.20
C SER A 48 3.75 3.49 1.20
N LEU A 49 4.46 2.89 2.14
CA LEU A 49 4.06 2.74 3.53
C LEU A 49 4.43 4.00 4.31
N THR A 50 3.47 4.57 5.05
CA THR A 50 3.69 5.70 5.95
C THR A 50 3.28 5.29 7.37
N LYS A 51 3.72 6.06 8.38
CA LYS A 51 3.40 5.77 9.78
C LYS A 51 1.90 5.72 10.05
N GLU A 52 1.13 6.58 9.40
CA GLU A 52 -0.33 6.71 9.59
C GLU A 52 -1.09 5.48 9.11
N LYS A 53 -0.49 4.69 8.21
CA LYS A 53 -1.08 3.48 7.62
C LYS A 53 -0.87 2.24 8.48
N ILE A 54 0.09 2.28 9.42
CA ILE A 54 0.47 1.17 10.29
C ILE A 54 -0.26 1.30 11.62
N THR A 55 -0.90 0.23 12.08
CA THR A 55 -1.49 0.15 13.43
C THR A 55 -0.61 -0.66 14.38
N TYR A 56 0.18 -1.59 13.86
CA TYR A 56 1.07 -2.43 14.63
C TYR A 56 2.20 -2.99 13.75
N ILE A 57 3.37 -3.24 14.35
CA ILE A 57 4.46 -4.02 13.76
C ILE A 57 5.05 -4.89 14.85
N ASP A 58 5.41 -6.13 14.51
CA ASP A 58 6.16 -7.00 15.42
C ASP A 58 7.45 -6.31 15.89
N SER A 59 7.88 -6.65 17.12
CA SER A 59 9.13 -6.13 17.68
C SER A 59 10.02 -7.29 18.12
N PHE A 60 11.11 -7.48 17.39
CA PHE A 60 12.13 -8.49 17.64
C PHE A 60 13.48 -7.85 17.98
N THR A 61 14.26 -8.51 18.83
CA THR A 61 15.71 -8.34 18.86
C THR A 61 16.33 -8.85 17.55
N SER A 62 17.56 -8.46 17.25
CA SER A 62 18.27 -8.98 16.06
C SER A 62 18.38 -10.50 16.07
N GLU A 63 18.64 -11.10 17.24
CA GLU A 63 18.73 -12.56 17.40
C GLU A 63 17.38 -13.24 17.13
N GLN A 64 16.29 -12.75 17.73
CA GLN A 64 14.95 -13.27 17.50
C GLN A 64 14.56 -13.18 16.01
N PHE A 65 14.91 -12.08 15.35
CA PHE A 65 14.63 -11.90 13.93
C PHE A 65 15.34 -12.97 13.07
N ILE A 66 16.60 -13.27 13.38
CA ILE A 66 17.39 -14.30 12.69
C ILE A 66 16.83 -15.69 12.97
N ILE A 67 16.55 -16.03 14.24
CA ILE A 67 15.95 -17.32 14.63
C ILE A 67 14.61 -17.54 13.93
N ASN A 68 13.81 -16.48 13.78
CA ASN A 68 12.54 -16.53 13.07
C ASN A 68 12.67 -16.49 11.53
N GLY A 69 13.86 -16.74 10.97
CA GLY A 69 14.09 -16.78 9.52
C GLY A 69 13.69 -15.48 8.79
N GLY A 70 13.74 -14.34 9.49
CA GLY A 70 13.33 -13.03 8.98
C GLY A 70 11.83 -12.85 8.74
N GLN A 71 10.98 -13.73 9.26
CA GLN A 71 9.54 -13.53 9.26
C GLN A 71 9.14 -12.45 10.27
N PHE A 72 8.21 -11.59 9.87
CA PHE A 72 7.54 -10.61 10.73
C PHE A 72 6.20 -10.19 10.12
N GLU A 73 5.33 -9.59 10.92
CA GLU A 73 4.03 -9.09 10.51
C GLU A 73 3.86 -7.60 10.80
N ILE A 74 3.03 -6.96 9.99
CA ILE A 74 2.58 -5.58 10.15
C ILE A 74 1.06 -5.56 10.02
N ARG A 75 0.38 -4.81 10.88
CA ARG A 75 -1.04 -4.51 10.71
C ARG A 75 -1.21 -3.17 10.03
N LEU A 76 -2.02 -3.16 8.97
CA LEU A 76 -2.30 -1.98 8.18
C LEU A 76 -3.78 -1.60 8.31
N LYS A 77 -4.04 -0.30 8.42
CA LYS A 77 -5.41 0.22 8.34
C LYS A 77 -6.01 -0.17 7.00
N LYS A 78 -7.11 -0.94 7.04
CA LYS A 78 -7.81 -1.39 5.82
C LYS A 78 -8.23 -0.23 4.91
N SER A 79 -8.65 0.90 5.49
CA SER A 79 -9.09 2.09 4.75
C SER A 79 -7.99 2.76 3.92
N GLU A 80 -6.72 2.52 4.26
CA GLU A 80 -5.58 3.15 3.59
C GLU A 80 -4.95 2.25 2.52
N PHE A 81 -5.34 0.98 2.47
CA PHE A 81 -4.83 0.04 1.47
C PHE A 81 -5.64 0.17 0.17
N PRO A 82 -4.98 0.23 -1.00
CA PRO A 82 -5.65 0.65 -2.22
C PRO A 82 -6.47 -0.46 -2.89
N ILE A 83 -6.39 -1.70 -2.39
CA ILE A 83 -7.20 -2.82 -2.87
C ILE A 83 -8.32 -3.06 -1.86
N SER A 84 -9.56 -3.08 -2.34
CA SER A 84 -10.72 -3.36 -1.50
C SER A 84 -10.55 -4.71 -0.80
N ALA A 85 -11.02 -4.80 0.44
CA ALA A 85 -11.01 -6.01 1.25
C ALA A 85 -12.34 -6.14 1.99
N SER A 86 -13.45 -6.19 1.25
CA SER A 86 -14.81 -6.10 1.81
C SER A 86 -15.11 -7.18 2.85
N ASN A 87 -14.51 -8.37 2.70
CA ASN A 87 -14.67 -9.49 3.63
C ASN A 87 -13.77 -9.38 4.87
N CYS A 88 -12.77 -8.50 4.87
CA CYS A 88 -11.92 -8.27 6.02
C CYS A 88 -12.57 -7.30 7.01
N LYS A 89 -12.86 -7.76 8.23
CA LYS A 89 -13.53 -6.97 9.28
C LYS A 89 -12.56 -6.28 10.24
N SER A 90 -11.26 -6.43 10.03
CA SER A 90 -10.18 -5.90 10.87
C SER A 90 -9.16 -5.15 10.02
N ASP A 91 -8.04 -4.76 10.65
CA ASP A 91 -6.82 -4.40 9.92
C ASP A 91 -6.35 -5.54 9.02
N LEU A 92 -5.65 -5.17 7.95
CA LEU A 92 -4.96 -6.12 7.08
C LEU A 92 -3.67 -6.58 7.76
N ILE A 93 -3.29 -7.83 7.53
CA ILE A 93 -2.06 -8.42 8.06
C ILE A 93 -1.10 -8.58 6.88
N LEU A 94 -0.05 -7.77 6.86
CA LEU A 94 1.04 -7.87 5.90
C LEU A 94 2.16 -8.71 6.47
N ARG A 95 2.35 -9.92 5.91
CA ARG A 95 3.31 -10.91 6.41
C ARG A 95 4.54 -10.98 5.51
N MET A 96 5.71 -10.81 6.12
CA MET A 96 6.98 -11.19 5.48
C MET A 96 7.13 -12.71 5.60
N PRO A 97 7.28 -13.44 4.49
CA PRO A 97 7.41 -14.90 4.56
C PRO A 97 8.72 -15.31 5.26
N TRP A 98 8.73 -16.51 5.83
CA TRP A 98 9.93 -17.13 6.40
C TRP A 98 10.97 -17.53 5.33
N THR A 99 12.26 -17.38 5.64
CA THR A 99 13.35 -17.99 4.86
C THR A 99 13.75 -19.32 5.48
N ASN A 100 13.77 -20.40 4.68
CA ASN A 100 14.34 -21.67 5.13
C ASN A 100 15.86 -21.50 5.39
N PRO A 101 16.38 -21.75 6.61
CA PRO A 101 17.80 -21.60 6.91
C PRO A 101 18.70 -22.55 6.10
N GLU A 102 18.15 -23.67 5.61
CA GLU A 102 18.90 -24.70 4.88
C GLU A 102 19.19 -24.33 3.41
N ILE A 103 18.53 -23.32 2.85
CA ILE A 103 18.76 -22.95 1.44
C ILE A 103 20.04 -22.13 1.29
N VAL A 104 20.69 -22.30 0.13
CA VAL A 104 21.83 -21.48 -0.26
C VAL A 104 21.42 -20.00 -0.22
N ASN A 105 22.24 -19.17 0.41
CA ASN A 105 22.01 -17.73 0.63
C ASN A 105 20.92 -17.34 1.64
N SER A 106 20.45 -18.27 2.49
CA SER A 106 19.47 -17.97 3.54
C SER A 106 19.85 -16.74 4.39
N HIS A 107 21.11 -16.63 4.79
CA HIS A 107 21.66 -15.49 5.53
C HIS A 107 21.53 -14.15 4.79
N ILE A 108 21.72 -14.14 3.46
CA ILE A 108 21.57 -12.94 2.63
C ILE A 108 20.10 -12.51 2.61
N PHE A 109 19.19 -13.46 2.39
CA PHE A 109 17.75 -13.15 2.34
C PHE A 109 17.22 -12.66 3.69
N ILE A 110 17.69 -13.22 4.80
CA ILE A 110 17.34 -12.76 6.14
C ILE A 110 17.86 -11.33 6.36
N ALA A 111 19.10 -11.03 5.93
CA ALA A 111 19.66 -9.68 6.04
C ALA A 111 18.87 -8.64 5.21
N GLU A 112 18.44 -9.00 3.99
CA GLU A 112 17.60 -8.14 3.15
C GLU A 112 16.25 -7.83 3.83
N LYS A 113 15.61 -8.84 4.42
CA LYS A 113 14.37 -8.67 5.20
C LYS A 113 14.59 -7.81 6.43
N TYR A 114 15.72 -7.97 7.11
CA TYR A 114 16.06 -7.19 8.29
C TYR A 114 16.23 -5.70 7.98
N LYS A 115 16.80 -5.37 6.82
CA LYS A 115 16.88 -3.98 6.35
C LYS A 115 15.48 -3.37 6.21
N ILE A 116 14.55 -4.05 5.53
CA ILE A 116 13.17 -3.56 5.39
C ILE A 116 12.46 -3.46 6.74
N TYR A 117 12.62 -4.46 7.61
CA TYR A 117 12.08 -4.44 8.96
C TYR A 117 12.54 -3.20 9.74
N ASN A 118 13.84 -2.90 9.71
CA ASN A 118 14.40 -1.72 10.37
C ASN A 118 13.92 -0.41 9.72
N ASP A 119 13.85 -0.34 8.39
CA ASP A 119 13.34 0.83 7.67
C ASP A 119 11.89 1.13 8.14
N ILE A 120 11.05 0.11 8.31
CA ILE A 120 9.66 0.26 8.78
C ILE A 120 9.58 0.55 10.30
N GLN A 121 10.43 -0.07 11.12
CA GLN A 121 10.49 0.24 12.56
C GLN A 121 10.98 1.68 12.81
N ASN A 122 11.86 2.20 11.96
CA ASN A 122 12.29 3.60 12.02
C ASN A 122 11.18 4.54 11.53
N LEU A 123 10.42 4.14 10.50
CA LEU A 123 9.22 4.85 10.05
C LEU A 123 8.20 5.02 11.18
N THR A 124 7.92 3.99 11.99
CA THR A 124 6.96 4.10 13.09
C THR A 124 7.43 4.99 14.25
N ARG A 125 8.75 5.09 14.47
CA ARG A 125 9.37 5.92 15.51
C ARG A 125 9.63 7.36 15.08
N SER A 126 9.65 7.63 13.78
CA SER A 126 9.92 8.96 13.23
C SER A 126 8.88 9.99 13.70
N SER A 127 9.34 11.22 13.92
CA SER A 127 8.52 12.42 14.10
C SER A 127 8.31 13.20 12.80
N GLN A 128 9.11 12.92 11.77
CA GLN A 128 9.03 13.58 10.47
C GLN A 128 8.22 12.73 9.48
N PRO A 129 7.42 13.35 8.59
CA PRO A 129 6.75 12.64 7.51
C PRO A 129 7.77 11.92 6.61
N ASN A 130 7.64 10.61 6.53
CA ASN A 130 8.49 9.74 5.72
C ASN A 130 7.68 8.57 5.18
N ALA A 131 8.25 7.89 4.18
CA ALA A 131 7.64 6.72 3.57
C ALA A 131 8.70 5.66 3.25
N VAL A 132 8.28 4.40 3.31
CA VAL A 132 9.07 3.24 2.87
C VAL A 132 8.32 2.56 1.75
N ASP A 133 8.95 2.50 0.58
CA ASP A 133 8.39 1.75 -0.54
C ASP A 133 8.61 0.26 -0.34
N ILE A 134 7.50 -0.48 -0.31
CA ILE A 134 7.49 -1.93 -0.21
C ILE A 134 6.83 -2.56 -1.43
N TYR A 135 7.09 -3.84 -1.64
CA TYR A 135 6.53 -4.60 -2.74
C TYR A 135 5.68 -5.74 -2.18
N VAL A 136 4.41 -5.75 -2.56
CA VAL A 136 3.37 -6.62 -2.02
C VAL A 136 2.92 -7.58 -3.12
N GLU A 137 2.70 -8.83 -2.76
CA GLU A 137 2.01 -9.83 -3.56
C GLU A 137 0.61 -10.05 -2.98
N LEU A 138 -0.42 -9.90 -3.82
CA LEU A 138 -1.82 -10.01 -3.40
C LEU A 138 -2.30 -11.47 -3.33
N ASN A 139 -1.61 -12.38 -4.02
CA ASN A 139 -1.87 -13.80 -3.97
C ASN A 139 -1.59 -14.38 -2.57
N PRO A 140 -2.28 -15.48 -2.17
CA PRO A 140 -3.34 -16.17 -2.90
C PRO A 140 -4.73 -15.54 -2.67
N TYR A 141 -4.85 -14.54 -1.81
CA TYR A 141 -6.13 -14.03 -1.33
C TYR A 141 -6.65 -12.84 -2.11
N VAL A 142 -6.67 -12.97 -3.44
CA VAL A 142 -7.12 -11.92 -4.35
C VAL A 142 -7.98 -12.51 -5.45
N GLU A 143 -9.01 -11.78 -5.84
CA GLU A 143 -9.83 -12.05 -7.00
C GLU A 143 -9.84 -10.84 -7.93
N PHE A 144 -9.96 -11.09 -9.23
CA PHE A 144 -10.18 -10.06 -10.24
C PHE A 144 -11.57 -10.24 -10.85
N LYS A 145 -12.48 -9.31 -10.56
CA LYS A 145 -13.88 -9.37 -10.99
C LYS A 145 -14.30 -8.01 -11.53
N LYS A 146 -14.96 -8.01 -12.69
CA LYS A 146 -15.49 -6.79 -13.33
C LYS A 146 -14.43 -5.68 -13.53
N GLY A 147 -13.17 -6.05 -13.77
CA GLY A 147 -12.09 -5.08 -13.99
C GLY A 147 -11.41 -4.58 -12.70
N GLU A 148 -11.81 -5.08 -11.53
CA GLU A 148 -11.30 -4.63 -10.24
C GLU A 148 -10.69 -5.79 -9.43
N PHE A 149 -9.62 -5.48 -8.68
CA PHE A 149 -9.04 -6.38 -7.71
C PHE A 149 -9.73 -6.24 -6.36
N ASN A 150 -10.00 -7.38 -5.71
CA ASN A 150 -10.54 -7.42 -4.35
C ASN A 150 -9.83 -8.50 -3.55
N LEU A 151 -9.45 -8.19 -2.32
CA LEU A 151 -8.90 -9.14 -1.37
C LEU A 151 -10.02 -10.03 -0.81
N THR A 152 -9.79 -11.34 -0.83
CA THR A 152 -10.74 -12.32 -0.31
C THR A 152 -10.53 -12.61 1.17
N GLN A 153 -9.36 -12.23 1.72
CA GLN A 153 -8.98 -12.38 3.14
C GLN A 153 -8.24 -11.13 3.64
N CYS A 154 -7.97 -11.06 4.95
CA CYS A 154 -7.20 -9.97 5.56
C CYS A 154 -5.69 -10.09 5.34
N ASN A 155 -5.18 -11.27 4.98
CA ASN A 155 -3.75 -11.50 4.82
C ASN A 155 -3.27 -11.03 3.44
N ILE A 156 -2.16 -10.30 3.44
CA ILE A 156 -1.39 -9.94 2.25
C ILE A 156 0.09 -10.24 2.54
N TYR A 157 0.89 -10.38 1.49
CA TYR A 157 2.27 -10.84 1.64
C TYR A 157 3.24 -9.83 1.06
N PHE A 158 4.40 -9.67 1.69
CA PHE A 158 5.52 -9.09 0.97
C PHE A 158 5.84 -9.98 -0.22
N ARG A 159 6.13 -9.36 -1.35
CA ARG A 159 6.48 -10.07 -2.57
C ARG A 159 7.73 -10.90 -2.33
N GLN A 160 7.68 -12.17 -2.72
CA GLN A 160 8.79 -13.08 -2.48
C GLN A 160 9.04 -14.07 -3.61
N SER A 161 10.18 -14.75 -3.53
CA SER A 161 10.46 -15.95 -4.31
C SER A 161 11.42 -16.85 -3.55
N LYS A 162 11.07 -18.12 -3.34
CA LYS A 162 11.92 -19.11 -2.65
C LYS A 162 12.49 -18.59 -1.31
N GLY A 163 11.68 -17.86 -0.54
CA GLY A 163 12.11 -17.28 0.74
C GLY A 163 12.84 -15.93 0.63
N GLN A 164 13.22 -15.46 -0.55
CA GLN A 164 13.80 -14.12 -0.74
C GLN A 164 12.71 -13.04 -0.85
N TYR A 165 12.91 -11.89 -0.23
CA TYR A 165 12.08 -10.70 -0.49
C TYR A 165 12.42 -10.08 -1.85
N ILE A 166 11.41 -9.78 -2.67
CA ILE A 166 11.60 -9.22 -4.01
C ILE A 166 11.21 -7.74 -4.01
N SER A 167 12.21 -6.86 -4.08
CA SER A 167 12.07 -5.41 -4.06
C SER A 167 11.74 -4.77 -5.43
N LYS A 168 10.90 -5.44 -6.23
CA LYS A 168 10.46 -4.96 -7.55
C LYS A 168 9.08 -5.50 -7.92
N ILE A 169 8.41 -4.90 -8.90
CA ILE A 169 7.21 -5.44 -9.57
C ILE A 169 7.57 -6.12 -10.89
N GLY A 170 6.65 -6.87 -11.50
CA GLY A 170 6.85 -7.53 -12.81
C GLY A 170 7.68 -8.81 -12.75
N ASN A 171 8.10 -9.36 -13.89
CA ASN A 171 8.71 -10.70 -13.95
C ASN A 171 10.04 -10.83 -13.18
N LEU A 172 10.23 -11.99 -12.56
CA LEU A 172 11.53 -12.47 -12.07
C LEU A 172 12.25 -13.06 -13.29
N LYS A 173 13.07 -12.26 -13.98
CA LYS A 173 13.91 -12.77 -15.07
C LYS A 173 14.88 -13.84 -14.54
#